data_AF-A0A327RYL3-F1
#
_entry.id   AF-A0A327RYL3-F1
#
_cell.length_a   1.000
_cell.length_b   1.000
_cell.length_c   1.000
_cell.angle_alpha   90.00
_cell.angle_beta   90.00
_cell.angle_gamma   90.00
#
_symmetry.space_group_name_H-M   'P 1'
#
loop_
_entity.id
_entity.type
_entity.pdbx_description
1 polymer ?
#
loop_
_entity_poly.entity_id
_entity_poly.type
_entity_poly.pdbx_seq_one_letter_code
_entity_poly.pdbx_strand_id
1 'polypeptide(L)'
;MYICIQFKLIQIMNESKISFVKGKLHVPNQPIIPFIEGDGIGSDIWKATKSVIEAAVHKAYGDHRKIQWKEVYAGEKAFEKQASGCPKTL
;
A
#
# COMPACT_ATOMS: atom_id res chain seq x y z
N MET A 1 -15.42 -15.68 1.88
CA MET A 1 -14.45 -14.87 2.65
C MET A 1 -13.40 -14.34 1.68
N TYR A 2 -13.79 -13.40 0.81
CA TYR A 2 -12.94 -12.85 -0.23
C TYR A 2 -12.57 -11.43 0.18
N ILE A 3 -11.29 -11.22 0.50
CA ILE A 3 -10.73 -9.88 0.55
C ILE A 3 -10.80 -9.37 -0.90
N CYS A 4 -11.79 -8.53 -1.20
CA CYS A 4 -11.92 -7.89 -2.50
C CYS A 4 -10.85 -6.78 -2.58
N ILE A 5 -9.60 -7.16 -2.88
CA ILE A 5 -8.55 -6.20 -3.18
C ILE A 5 -8.89 -5.62 -4.57
N GLN A 6 -9.63 -4.51 -4.58
CA GLN A 6 -9.79 -3.69 -5.77
C GLN A 6 -8.41 -3.09 -6.12
N PHE A 7 -7.62 -3.83 -6.88
CA PHE A 7 -6.45 -3.31 -7.58
C PHE A 7 -6.97 -2.34 -8.64
N LYS A 8 -7.11 -1.06 -8.28
CA LYS A 8 -7.25 0.00 -9.27
C LYS A 8 -6.04 -0.11 -10.20
N LEU A 9 -6.27 -0.56 -11.44
CA LEU A 9 -5.29 -0.69 -12.52
C LEU A 9 -4.68 0.68 -12.80
N ILE A 10 -3.65 1.02 -12.04
CA ILE A 10 -2.80 2.17 -12.28
C ILE A 10 -1.50 1.57 -12.79
N GLN A 11 -1.02 2.10 -13.91
CA GLN A 11 0.23 1.72 -14.56
C GLN A 11 1.36 1.80 -13.54
N ILE A 12 1.69 0.66 -12.92
CA ILE A 12 2.83 0.56 -12.00
C ILE A 12 4.06 0.63 -12.90
N MET A 13 4.85 1.70 -12.78
CA MET A 13 6.18 1.72 -13.36
C MET A 13 6.94 0.51 -12.79
N ASN A 14 7.35 -0.41 -13.66
CA ASN A 14 7.91 -1.73 -13.29
C ASN A 14 9.11 -1.64 -12.32
N GLU A 15 9.78 -0.50 -12.27
CA GLU A 15 10.97 -0.25 -11.46
C GLU A 15 10.72 -0.23 -9.95
N SER A 16 9.47 -0.06 -9.51
CA SER A 16 9.12 0.09 -8.10
C SER A 16 8.49 -1.16 -7.47
N LYS A 17 8.39 -2.27 -8.21
CA LYS A 17 7.78 -3.52 -7.74
C LYS A 17 8.78 -4.40 -6.98
N ILE A 18 8.38 -4.87 -5.81
CA ILE A 18 9.13 -5.89 -5.06
C ILE A 18 8.90 -7.25 -5.75
N SER A 19 9.97 -7.98 -6.07
CA SER A 19 9.90 -9.31 -6.68
C SER A 19 10.59 -10.35 -5.82
N PHE A 20 10.09 -11.59 -5.88
CA PHE A 20 10.68 -12.73 -5.19
C PHE A 20 11.11 -13.75 -6.23
N VAL A 21 12.42 -13.89 -6.42
CA VAL A 21 12.99 -14.75 -7.45
C VAL A 21 13.99 -15.70 -6.81
N LYS A 22 13.77 -17.01 -6.97
CA LYS A 22 14.68 -18.07 -6.49
C LYS A 22 15.04 -17.94 -5.01
N GLY A 23 14.06 -17.64 -4.15
CA GLY A 23 14.27 -17.52 -2.71
C GLY A 23 14.88 -16.19 -2.25
N LYS A 24 15.19 -15.26 -3.16
CA LYS A 24 15.71 -13.93 -2.83
C LYS A 24 14.66 -12.85 -3.08
N LEU A 25 14.50 -11.96 -2.11
CA LEU A 25 13.67 -10.77 -2.23
C LEU A 25 14.46 -9.67 -2.93
N HIS A 26 14.00 -9.24 -4.09
CA HIS A 26 14.54 -8.10 -4.81
C HIS A 26 13.68 -6.88 -4.49
N VAL A 27 14.26 -5.96 -3.71
CA VAL A 27 13.60 -4.73 -3.26
C VAL A 27 14.25 -3.54 -3.97
N PRO A 28 13.51 -2.80 -4.80
CA PRO A 28 14.04 -1.61 -5.46
C PRO A 28 14.28 -0.47 -4.46
N ASN A 29 15.00 0.58 -4.88
CA ASN A 29 15.26 1.75 -4.03
C ASN A 29 14.00 2.55 -3.69
N GLN A 30 12.97 2.46 -4.55
CA GLN A 30 11.66 3.08 -4.33
C GLN A 30 10.56 2.02 -4.35
N PRO A 31 10.43 1.18 -3.32
CA PRO A 31 9.43 0.13 -3.30
C PRO A 31 8.04 0.70 -3.07
N ILE A 32 7.06 0.15 -3.79
CA ILE A 32 5.64 0.39 -3.51
C ILE A 32 5.18 -0.55 -2.40
N ILE A 33 4.71 0.02 -1.30
CA ILE A 33 4.20 -0.74 -0.15
C ILE A 33 2.70 -0.45 -0.01
N PRO A 34 1.84 -1.46 -0.25
CA PRO A 34 0.42 -1.32 0.05
C PRO A 34 0.19 -1.27 1.56
N PHE A 35 -0.66 -0.36 2.02
CA PHE A 35 -1.09 -0.29 3.41
C PHE A 35 -2.61 -0.22 3.48
N ILE A 36 -3.16 -0.75 4.58
CA ILE A 36 -4.58 -0.65 4.91
C ILE A 36 -4.66 0.27 6.12
N GLU A 37 -5.31 1.42 5.96
CA GLU A 37 -5.47 2.40 7.05
C GLU A 37 -6.32 1.83 8.21
N GLY A 38 -7.24 0.92 7.90
CA GLY A 38 -8.23 0.38 8.83
C GLY A 38 -9.38 1.36 9.07
N ASP A 39 -10.27 0.99 9.98
CA ASP A 39 -11.46 1.76 10.34
C ASP A 39 -11.31 2.40 11.74
N GLY A 40 -12.01 3.51 12.00
CA GLY A 40 -11.95 4.23 13.27
C GLY A 40 -10.60 4.96 13.50
N ILE A 41 -9.89 4.60 14.57
CA ILE A 41 -8.60 5.23 14.97
C ILE A 41 -7.41 4.86 14.07
N GLY A 42 -7.63 3.97 13.09
CA GLY A 42 -6.59 3.48 12.19
C GLY A 42 -5.89 4.60 11.40
N SER A 43 -6.63 5.65 11.02
CA SER A 43 -6.07 6.82 10.32
C SER A 43 -5.04 7.58 11.14
N ASP A 44 -5.33 7.83 12.42
CA ASP A 44 -4.44 8.57 13.31
C ASP A 44 -3.16 7.78 13.59
N ILE A 45 -3.30 6.47 13.87
CA ILE A 45 -2.16 5.57 14.10
C ILE A 45 -1.32 5.45 12.82
N TRP A 46 -1.96 5.33 11.66
CA TRP A 46 -1.27 5.21 10.38
C TRP A 46 -0.44 6.44 10.06
N LYS A 47 -1.00 7.65 10.27
CA LYS A 47 -0.28 8.90 10.03
C LYS A 47 0.98 9.02 10.89
N ALA A 48 0.88 8.64 12.17
CA ALA A 48 2.04 8.61 13.07
C ALA A 48 3.07 7.57 12.63
N THR A 49 2.60 6.36 12.30
CA THR A 49 3.46 5.24 11.85
C THR A 49 4.21 5.59 10.58
N LYS A 50 3.52 6.12 9.56
CA LYS A 50 4.11 6.55 8.30
C LYS A 50 5.24 7.54 8.52
N SER A 51 5.02 8.53 9.39
CA SER A 51 6.01 9.59 9.67
C SER A 51 7.28 9.03 10.31
N VAL A 52 7.14 8.07 11.24
CA VAL A 52 8.28 7.40 11.89
C VAL A 52 9.07 6.58 10.87
N ILE A 53 8.38 5.82 10.01
CA ILE A 53 9.03 4.97 9.01
C ILE A 53 9.77 5.83 7.98
N GLU A 54 9.16 6.90 7.47
CA GLU A 54 9.82 7.81 6.51
C GLU A 54 11.08 8.46 7.11
N ALA A 55 11.01 8.91 8.36
CA ALA A 55 12.17 9.46 9.07
C ALA A 55 13.28 8.42 9.27
N ALA A 56 12.93 7.17 9.61
CA ALA A 56 13.89 6.08 9.79
C ALA A 56 14.58 5.71 8.47
N VAL A 57 13.83 5.62 7.37
CA VAL A 57 14.37 5.34 6.03
C VAL A 57 15.29 6.46 5.59
N HIS A 58 14.87 7.72 5.76
CA HIS A 58 15.70 8.88 5.45
C HIS A 58 16.97 8.91 6.31
N LYS A 59 16.88 8.56 7.59
CA LYS A 59 18.05 8.52 8.48
C LYS A 59 19.06 7.43 8.08
N ALA A 60 18.59 6.28 7.62
CA ALA A 60 19.44 5.14 7.25
C ALA A 60 20.04 5.26 5.84
N TYR A 61 19.29 5.83 4.89
CA TYR A 61 19.63 5.81 3.47
C TYR A 61 19.68 7.21 2.81
N GLY A 62 19.46 8.29 3.57
CA GLY A 62 19.35 9.63 3.03
C GLY A 62 18.22 9.74 2.01
N ASP A 63 18.50 10.38 0.87
CA ASP A 63 17.58 10.48 -0.25
C ASP A 63 17.63 9.30 -1.24
N HIS A 64 18.53 8.32 -1.01
CA HIS A 64 18.73 7.21 -1.94
C HIS A 64 17.60 6.18 -1.92
N ARG A 65 16.82 6.11 -0.83
CA ARG A 65 15.65 5.22 -0.72
C ARG A 65 14.44 5.98 -0.19
N LYS A 66 13.28 5.72 -0.80
CA LYS A 66 11.99 6.32 -0.42
C LYS A 66 10.88 5.30 -0.58
N ILE A 67 9.90 5.28 0.31
CA ILE A 67 8.78 4.34 0.22
C ILE A 67 7.62 5.02 -0.49
N GLN A 68 7.04 4.34 -1.49
CA GLN A 68 5.80 4.77 -2.12
C GLN A 68 4.63 4.05 -1.44
N TRP A 69 3.97 4.76 -0.52
CA TRP A 69 2.80 4.23 0.19
C TRP A 69 1.58 4.19 -0.73
N LYS A 70 0.97 3.00 -0.84
CA LYS A 70 -0.25 2.81 -1.62
C LYS A 70 -1.40 2.41 -0.71
N GLU A 71 -2.40 3.26 -0.56
CA GLU A 71 -3.59 2.89 0.19
C GLU A 71 -4.34 1.78 -0.55
N VAL A 72 -4.65 0.70 0.17
CA VAL A 72 -5.51 -0.39 -0.25
C VAL A 72 -6.67 -0.45 0.73
N TYR A 73 -7.89 -0.47 0.20
CA TYR A 73 -9.09 -0.58 1.01
C TYR A 73 -9.42 -2.05 1.25
N ALA A 74 -9.71 -2.40 2.51
CA ALA A 74 -10.24 -3.68 2.92
C ALA A 74 -11.30 -3.46 4.01
N GLY A 75 -12.32 -4.32 4.11
CA GLY A 75 -13.38 -4.18 5.12
C GLY A 75 -14.56 -3.29 4.69
N GLU A 76 -15.20 -2.64 5.66
CA GLU A 76 -16.41 -1.82 5.46
C GLU A 76 -16.16 -0.60 4.57
N LYS A 77 -15.00 0.06 4.73
CA LYS A 77 -14.53 1.16 3.87
C LYS A 77 -14.36 0.76 2.40
N ALA A 78 -14.03 -0.51 2.13
CA ALA A 78 -14.00 -1.03 0.75
C ALA A 78 -15.42 -1.23 0.19
N PHE A 79 -16.35 -1.69 1.04
CA PHE A 79 -17.75 -1.88 0.68
C PHE A 79 -18.46 -0.54 0.39
N GLU A 80 -18.25 0.47 1.23
CA GLU A 80 -18.79 1.83 1.04
C GLU A 80 -18.26 2.50 -0.23
N LYS A 81 -16.95 2.39 -0.52
CA LYS A 81 -16.35 2.91 -1.77
C LYS A 81 -16.81 2.16 -3.01
N GLN A 82 -17.18 0.89 -2.88
CA GLN A 82 -17.69 0.07 -3.98
C GLN A 82 -19.18 0.31 -4.26
N ALA A 83 -19.94 0.81 -3.28
CA ALA A 83 -21.35 1.19 -3.44
C ALA A 83 -21.56 2.34 -4.45
N SER A 84 -20.56 3.18 -4.71
CA SER A 84 -20.63 4.27 -5.70
C SER A 84 -20.31 3.88 -7.14
N GLY A 85 -20.14 2.60 -7.49
CA GLY A 85 -20.10 2.19 -8.90
C GLY A 85 -19.35 0.92 -9.26
N CYS A 86 -19.88 -0.26 -8.92
CA CYS A 86 -19.62 -1.47 -9.71
C CYS A 86 -20.80 -2.47 -9.60
N PRO A 87 -21.22 -3.12 -10.71
CA PRO A 87 -22.35 -4.06 -10.71
C PRO A 87 -21.98 -5.34 -9.96
N LYS A 88 -22.94 -5.87 -9.20
CA LYS A 88 -22.82 -7.16 -8.52
C LYS A 88 -22.72 -8.26 -9.58
N THR A 89 -21.59 -8.95 -9.67
CA THR A 89 -21.54 -10.23 -10.39
C THR A 89 -21.70 -11.34 -9.36
N LEU A 90 -22.83 -12.05 -9.51
CA LEU A 90 -23.14 -13.35 -8.88
C LEU A 90 -22.08 -14.39 -9.24
#